data_AF-W7YJH9-F1
#
_entry.id   AF-W7YJH9-F1
#
_cell.length_a   1.000
_cell.length_b   1.000
_cell.length_c   1.000
_cell.angle_alpha   90.00
_cell.angle_beta   90.00
_cell.angle_gamma   90.00
#
_symmetry.space_group_name_H-M   'P 1'
#
loop_
_entity.id
_entity.type
_entity.pdbx_description
1 polymer ?
#
loop_
_entity_poly.entity_id
_entity_poly.type
_entity_poly.pdbx_seq_one_letter_code
_entity_poly.pdbx_strand_id
1 'polypeptide(L)'
;MNPIGEPLVLKVNYKLLGLLGGIGLVLFLIFQVFPSSSSDTLNQQNTKVISKSEAEGTARTFAASVLHMKIVDTEKALVTYQSHSDLYGYLSKEKLLDKYNKTFEKQFPYDIYRVRLPEETGGYVNVDVHMNTGKALAYSQEPAYSNYAAALLQSDSNLRSEKMHIVEGNISQEEKEQLALPVIKAWGFDKTKLQVTSGADEAGLVYTDNSRTIRDSKLKLTFTYEEGQIRSFEPVFAVPESHSDYVKKETNKAKWLTGLGYALLTFALGVLAIIYSILTRQHTSFKRGIFLSVFYFVVSMLSAINMLPVFKSQGLSGAGLQFAFIIQGILTLLMTVLLYFSLVGGNGLWRKLGINPWARAKELDTENTCFTACSQVIYGLSFCSGYSPSFTLYLIRPYILGLRQMLHSLLIIWYILGCCQSCLDGRYF
;
A
#
# COMPACT_ATOMS: atom_id res chain seq x y z
N MET A 1 -39.91 -9.20 -9.52
CA MET A 1 -39.82 -9.98 -8.26
C MET A 1 -41.21 -10.00 -7.67
N ASN A 2 -41.65 -11.14 -7.16
CA ASN A 2 -43.04 -11.33 -6.69
C ASN A 2 -43.22 -10.79 -5.26
N PRO A 3 -44.46 -10.43 -4.89
CA PRO A 3 -44.81 -10.01 -3.53
C PRO A 3 -44.54 -11.12 -2.49
N ILE A 4 -44.43 -10.72 -1.23
CA ILE A 4 -44.18 -11.60 -0.09
C ILE A 4 -45.24 -12.71 -0.03
N GLY A 5 -44.80 -13.98 -0.12
CA GLY A 5 -45.66 -15.16 0.02
C GLY A 5 -45.98 -15.91 -1.28
N GLU A 6 -45.57 -15.38 -2.44
CA GLU A 6 -45.69 -16.07 -3.71
C GLU A 6 -44.33 -16.60 -4.20
N PRO A 7 -44.28 -17.81 -4.80
CA PRO A 7 -43.06 -18.35 -5.37
C PRO A 7 -42.56 -17.42 -6.48
N LEU A 8 -41.25 -17.19 -6.48
CA LEU A 8 -40.64 -16.19 -7.32
C LEU A 8 -40.59 -16.67 -8.79
N VAL A 9 -41.55 -16.26 -9.63
CA VAL A 9 -41.55 -16.58 -11.07
C VAL A 9 -40.73 -15.53 -11.82
N LEU A 10 -39.42 -15.72 -11.90
CA LEU A 10 -38.54 -14.85 -12.71
C LEU A 10 -38.67 -15.19 -14.20
N LYS A 11 -39.28 -14.30 -14.98
CA LYS A 11 -39.07 -14.27 -16.44
C LYS A 11 -37.74 -13.59 -16.72
N VAL A 12 -36.65 -14.35 -16.65
CA VAL A 12 -35.31 -13.84 -16.91
C VAL A 12 -35.20 -13.43 -18.38
N ASN A 13 -34.88 -12.17 -18.65
CA ASN A 13 -34.54 -11.72 -19.99
C ASN A 13 -33.08 -12.03 -20.28
N TYR A 14 -32.82 -13.28 -20.70
CA TYR A 14 -31.48 -13.78 -20.98
C TYR A 14 -30.72 -12.96 -22.04
N LYS A 15 -31.43 -12.27 -22.95
CA LYS A 15 -30.79 -11.39 -23.95
C LYS A 15 -30.21 -10.14 -23.30
N LEU A 16 -30.98 -9.49 -22.43
CA LEU A 16 -30.51 -8.30 -21.71
C LEU A 16 -29.42 -8.65 -20.69
N LEU A 17 -29.59 -9.74 -19.94
CA LEU A 17 -28.55 -10.22 -19.02
C LEU A 17 -27.28 -10.63 -19.76
N GLY A 18 -27.41 -11.29 -20.91
CA GLY A 18 -26.27 -11.66 -21.76
C GLY A 18 -25.55 -10.44 -22.31
N LEU A 19 -26.27 -9.40 -22.73
CA LEU A 19 -25.70 -8.13 -23.18
C LEU A 19 -24.95 -7.43 -22.04
N LEU A 20 -25.58 -7.29 -20.86
CA LEU A 20 -24.95 -6.66 -19.70
C LEU A 20 -23.74 -7.47 -19.20
N GLY A 21 -23.84 -8.79 -19.21
CA GLY A 21 -22.73 -9.69 -18.89
C GLY A 21 -21.58 -9.57 -19.90
N GLY A 22 -21.89 -9.46 -21.20
CA GLY A 22 -20.92 -9.24 -22.26
C GLY A 22 -20.20 -7.89 -22.14
N ILE A 23 -20.94 -6.81 -21.87
CA ILE A 23 -20.36 -5.49 -21.59
C ILE A 23 -19.48 -5.55 -20.34
N GLY A 24 -19.97 -6.17 -19.26
CA GLY A 24 -19.20 -6.37 -18.03
C GLY A 24 -17.91 -7.16 -18.25
N LEU A 25 -17.96 -8.21 -19.08
CA LEU A 25 -16.80 -8.99 -19.48
C LEU A 25 -15.79 -8.14 -20.28
N VAL A 26 -16.26 -7.37 -21.26
CA VAL A 26 -15.39 -6.49 -22.05
C VAL A 26 -14.72 -5.44 -21.17
N LEU A 27 -15.47 -4.79 -20.27
CA LEU A 27 -14.91 -3.83 -19.32
C LEU A 27 -13.92 -4.51 -18.37
N PHE A 28 -14.23 -5.71 -17.88
CA PHE A 28 -13.31 -6.49 -17.06
C PHE A 28 -12.01 -6.80 -17.80
N LEU A 29 -12.09 -7.24 -19.06
CA LEU A 29 -10.90 -7.51 -19.88
C LEU A 29 -10.08 -6.23 -20.11
N ILE A 30 -10.73 -5.11 -20.42
CA ILE A 30 -10.06 -3.82 -20.69
C ILE A 30 -9.40 -3.24 -19.44
N PHE A 31 -10.07 -3.30 -18.28
CA PHE A 31 -9.57 -2.64 -17.08
C PHE A 31 -8.78 -3.55 -16.14
N GLN A 32 -9.00 -4.86 -16.15
CA GLN A 32 -8.23 -5.80 -15.32
C GLN A 32 -7.22 -6.62 -16.12
N VAL A 33 -7.63 -7.24 -17.23
CA VAL A 33 -6.78 -8.24 -17.90
C VAL A 33 -5.70 -7.58 -18.75
N PHE A 34 -6.05 -6.67 -19.65
CA PHE A 34 -5.05 -6.06 -20.53
C PHE A 34 -3.96 -5.28 -19.78
N PRO A 35 -4.27 -4.45 -18.76
CA PRO A 35 -3.24 -3.74 -18.00
C PRO A 35 -2.31 -4.69 -17.24
N SER A 36 -2.83 -5.83 -16.75
CA SER A 36 -2.03 -6.82 -16.03
C SER A 36 -1.22 -7.76 -16.93
N SER A 37 -1.58 -7.88 -18.22
CA SER A 37 -0.82 -8.65 -19.22
C SER A 37 0.24 -7.84 -19.97
N SER A 38 0.37 -6.54 -19.68
CA SER A 38 1.42 -5.68 -20.25
C SER A 38 2.80 -6.27 -19.90
N SER A 39 3.61 -6.54 -20.93
CA SER A 39 4.89 -7.25 -20.92
C SER A 39 5.91 -6.77 -19.87
N ASP A 40 5.83 -5.51 -19.44
CA ASP A 40 6.70 -4.93 -18.41
C ASP A 40 6.58 -5.64 -17.05
N THR A 41 5.40 -6.19 -16.73
CA THR A 41 5.18 -6.91 -15.45
C THR A 41 5.57 -8.39 -15.52
N LEU A 42 5.49 -9.02 -16.69
CA LEU A 42 5.81 -10.43 -16.90
C LEU A 42 7.32 -10.69 -16.92
N ASN A 43 8.12 -9.76 -17.45
CA ASN A 43 9.59 -9.86 -17.44
C ASN A 43 10.18 -9.88 -16.02
N GLN A 44 9.46 -9.33 -15.03
CA GLN A 44 9.87 -9.30 -13.63
C GLN A 44 9.59 -10.61 -12.87
N GLN A 45 8.69 -11.47 -13.37
CA GLN A 45 8.27 -12.69 -12.66
C GLN A 45 9.24 -13.88 -12.83
N ASN A 46 10.17 -13.82 -13.79
CA ASN A 46 11.05 -14.95 -14.13
C ASN A 46 12.45 -14.87 -13.49
N THR A 47 12.70 -13.89 -12.63
CA THR A 47 13.96 -13.77 -11.89
C THR A 47 13.85 -14.41 -10.51
N LYS A 48 14.84 -15.24 -10.15
CA LYS A 48 14.97 -15.81 -8.81
C LYS A 48 15.07 -14.68 -7.78
N VAL A 49 14.07 -14.58 -6.90
CA VAL A 49 14.05 -13.65 -5.78
C VAL A 49 14.58 -14.36 -4.53
N ILE A 50 15.51 -13.71 -3.81
CA ILE A 50 16.06 -14.22 -2.55
C ILE A 50 14.98 -14.30 -1.47
N SER A 51 15.20 -15.15 -0.47
CA SER A 51 14.27 -15.20 0.67
C SER A 51 14.46 -14.01 1.62
N LYS A 52 13.45 -13.68 2.43
CA LYS A 52 13.58 -12.66 3.49
C LYS A 52 14.68 -12.99 4.50
N SER A 53 14.87 -14.28 4.80
CA SER A 53 15.92 -14.76 5.71
C SER A 53 17.33 -14.57 5.10
N GLU A 54 17.46 -14.74 3.79
CA GLU A 54 18.71 -14.49 3.07
C GLU A 54 19.04 -13.00 3.05
N ALA A 55 18.03 -12.14 2.80
CA ALA A 55 18.19 -10.70 2.89
C ALA A 55 18.60 -10.25 4.31
N GLU A 56 17.98 -10.82 5.35
CA GLU A 56 18.38 -10.58 6.74
C GLU A 56 19.82 -11.00 7.02
N GLY A 57 20.22 -12.18 6.55
CA GLY A 57 21.60 -12.68 6.69
C GLY A 57 22.61 -11.72 6.06
N THR A 58 22.39 -11.31 4.80
CA THR A 58 23.23 -10.32 4.11
C THR A 58 23.30 -9.02 4.91
N ALA A 59 22.15 -8.49 5.34
CA ALA A 59 22.09 -7.22 6.06
C ALA A 59 22.88 -7.26 7.38
N ARG A 60 22.76 -8.36 8.15
CA ARG A 60 23.53 -8.55 9.39
C ARG A 60 25.03 -8.63 9.12
N THR A 61 25.43 -9.42 8.11
CA THR A 61 26.84 -9.50 7.70
C THR A 61 27.36 -8.13 7.26
N PHE A 62 26.60 -7.38 6.47
CA PHE A 62 26.98 -6.05 6.02
C PHE A 62 27.13 -5.07 7.19
N ALA A 63 26.15 -5.02 8.10
CA ALA A 63 26.19 -4.15 9.27
C ALA A 63 27.40 -4.46 10.18
N ALA A 64 27.71 -5.74 10.41
CA ALA A 64 28.83 -6.13 11.27
C ALA A 64 30.21 -5.93 10.60
N SER A 65 30.34 -6.29 9.31
CA SER A 65 31.64 -6.31 8.62
C SER A 65 32.02 -4.99 7.95
N VAL A 66 31.04 -4.25 7.41
CA VAL A 66 31.29 -3.02 6.65
C VAL A 66 31.02 -1.79 7.51
N LEU A 67 29.95 -1.81 8.31
CA LEU A 67 29.59 -0.67 9.16
C LEU A 67 30.09 -0.81 10.60
N HIS A 68 30.68 -1.96 10.96
CA HIS A 68 31.20 -2.25 12.30
C HIS A 68 30.18 -2.04 13.44
N MET A 69 28.89 -2.26 13.16
CA MET A 69 27.81 -2.08 14.13
C MET A 69 27.51 -3.35 14.92
N LYS A 70 27.11 -3.16 16.17
CA LYS A 70 26.65 -4.23 17.07
C LYS A 70 25.13 -4.35 16.99
N ILE A 71 24.69 -5.43 16.36
CA ILE A 71 23.26 -5.71 16.14
C ILE A 71 22.76 -6.66 17.22
N VAL A 72 21.54 -6.43 17.71
CA VAL A 72 20.90 -7.33 18.67
C VAL A 72 20.51 -8.63 17.95
N ASP A 73 21.19 -9.73 18.27
CA ASP A 73 20.94 -11.03 17.64
C ASP A 73 19.66 -11.72 18.12
N THR A 74 19.16 -11.34 19.29
CA THR A 74 17.94 -11.92 19.88
C THR A 74 16.65 -11.32 19.31
N GLU A 75 16.72 -10.14 18.69
CA GLU A 75 15.56 -9.48 18.08
C GLU A 75 15.42 -9.80 16.59
N LYS A 76 14.18 -10.07 16.17
CA LYS A 76 13.87 -10.35 14.76
C LYS A 76 14.02 -9.10 13.92
N ALA A 77 14.77 -9.19 12.84
CA ALA A 77 14.84 -8.13 11.85
C ALA A 77 13.47 -7.90 11.20
N LEU A 78 13.17 -6.65 10.88
CA LEU A 78 11.99 -6.31 10.09
C LEU A 78 12.39 -6.19 8.62
N VAL A 79 11.96 -7.17 7.81
CA VAL A 79 12.22 -7.20 6.36
C VAL A 79 10.98 -6.74 5.59
N THR A 80 11.08 -5.58 4.93
CA THR A 80 10.03 -5.01 4.08
C THR A 80 10.45 -4.91 2.62
N TYR A 81 9.49 -5.01 1.72
CA TYR A 81 9.71 -4.73 0.30
C TYR A 81 9.54 -3.23 0.06
N GLN A 82 10.52 -2.62 -0.62
CA GLN A 82 10.47 -1.21 -1.02
C GLN A 82 10.75 -1.09 -2.51
N SER A 83 10.12 -0.07 -3.12
CA SER A 83 10.22 0.22 -4.53
C SER A 83 10.40 1.72 -4.70
N HIS A 84 11.41 2.14 -5.47
CA HIS A 84 11.59 3.53 -5.90
C HIS A 84 10.55 3.86 -6.97
N SER A 85 9.31 4.07 -6.53
CA SER A 85 8.14 4.25 -7.40
C SER A 85 8.29 5.41 -8.37
N ASP A 86 9.02 6.46 -7.99
CA ASP A 86 9.24 7.63 -8.85
C ASP A 86 10.14 7.26 -10.03
N LEU A 87 11.23 6.51 -9.77
CA LEU A 87 12.12 6.02 -10.81
C LEU A 87 11.40 5.01 -11.71
N TYR A 88 10.72 4.03 -11.12
CA TYR A 88 9.93 3.07 -11.87
C TYR A 88 8.85 3.77 -12.72
N GLY A 89 8.16 4.76 -12.16
CA GLY A 89 7.14 5.55 -12.85
C GLY A 89 7.70 6.33 -14.04
N TYR A 90 8.87 6.95 -13.87
CA TYR A 90 9.60 7.59 -14.97
C TYR A 90 9.98 6.58 -16.06
N LEU A 91 10.63 5.48 -15.68
CA LEU A 91 11.06 4.45 -16.62
C LEU A 91 9.88 3.83 -17.37
N SER A 92 8.76 3.58 -16.70
CA SER A 92 7.55 3.05 -17.32
C SER A 92 6.92 4.07 -18.28
N LYS A 93 6.73 5.32 -17.84
CA LYS A 93 6.16 6.39 -18.67
C LYS A 93 6.97 6.61 -19.94
N GLU A 94 8.29 6.60 -19.82
CA GLU A 94 9.20 6.85 -20.94
C GLU A 94 9.58 5.59 -21.73
N LYS A 95 9.02 4.42 -21.38
CA LYS A 95 9.29 3.12 -22.00
C LYS A 95 10.78 2.73 -21.97
N LEU A 96 11.44 2.98 -20.84
CA LEU A 96 12.86 2.75 -20.60
C LEU A 96 13.15 1.51 -19.73
N LEU A 97 12.13 0.82 -19.22
CA LEU A 97 12.28 -0.33 -18.31
C LEU A 97 13.19 -1.42 -18.88
N ASP A 98 12.97 -1.87 -20.12
CA ASP A 98 13.78 -2.92 -20.74
C ASP A 98 15.26 -2.53 -20.86
N LYS A 99 15.53 -1.27 -21.23
CA LYS A 99 16.89 -0.75 -21.31
C LYS A 99 17.53 -0.73 -19.93
N TYR A 100 16.81 -0.19 -18.94
CA TYR A 100 17.27 -0.10 -17.55
C TYR A 100 17.59 -1.48 -16.95
N ASN A 101 16.70 -2.44 -17.15
CA ASN A 101 16.83 -3.80 -16.63
C ASN A 101 18.07 -4.51 -17.18
N LYS A 102 18.43 -4.24 -18.44
CA LYS A 102 19.63 -4.81 -19.06
C LYS A 102 20.92 -4.12 -18.63
N THR A 103 20.89 -2.80 -18.40
CA THR A 103 22.12 -2.02 -18.18
C THR A 103 22.43 -1.72 -16.71
N PHE A 104 21.41 -1.44 -15.89
CA PHE A 104 21.60 -0.85 -14.56
C PHE A 104 20.95 -1.62 -13.41
N GLU A 105 19.83 -2.31 -13.62
CA GLU A 105 19.03 -2.89 -12.53
C GLU A 105 19.85 -3.78 -11.57
N LYS A 106 20.78 -4.58 -12.10
CA LYS A 106 21.64 -5.46 -11.27
C LYS A 106 22.51 -4.73 -10.25
N GLN A 107 22.83 -3.46 -10.50
CA GLN A 107 23.67 -2.61 -9.65
C GLN A 107 22.84 -1.54 -8.93
N PHE A 108 21.78 -1.06 -9.57
CA PHE A 108 20.90 -0.01 -9.10
C PHE A 108 19.44 -0.45 -9.34
N PRO A 109 18.91 -1.39 -8.54
CA PRO A 109 17.54 -1.81 -8.70
C PRO A 109 16.59 -0.73 -8.18
N TYR A 110 15.41 -0.64 -8.78
CA TYR A 110 14.31 0.14 -8.24
C TYR A 110 13.46 -0.67 -7.24
N ASP A 111 13.73 -1.97 -7.06
CA ASP A 111 13.03 -2.86 -6.14
C ASP A 111 14.02 -3.57 -5.20
N ILE A 112 13.79 -3.44 -3.90
CA ILE A 112 14.72 -3.88 -2.85
C ILE A 112 13.99 -4.50 -1.65
N TYR A 113 14.72 -5.30 -0.88
CA TYR A 113 14.37 -5.59 0.50
C TYR A 113 15.06 -4.60 1.41
N ARG A 114 14.29 -3.80 2.14
CA ARG A 114 14.81 -2.99 3.25
C ARG A 114 14.76 -3.83 4.52
N VAL A 115 15.93 -4.13 5.06
CA VAL A 115 16.08 -4.88 6.30
C VAL A 115 16.41 -3.90 7.41
N ARG A 116 15.51 -3.80 8.39
CA ARG A 116 15.76 -3.04 9.61
C ARG A 116 16.28 -3.95 10.71
N LEU A 117 17.47 -3.62 11.20
CA LEU A 117 18.17 -4.34 12.27
C LEU A 117 18.26 -3.44 13.51
N PRO A 118 17.79 -3.92 14.68
CA PRO A 118 17.92 -3.18 15.94
C PRO A 118 19.37 -3.19 16.45
N GLU A 119 19.82 -2.04 16.96
CA GLU A 119 21.16 -1.87 17.52
C GLU A 119 21.16 -2.04 19.04
N GLU A 120 22.27 -2.55 19.61
CA GLU A 120 22.40 -2.77 21.07
C GLU A 120 22.29 -1.48 21.89
N THR A 121 22.75 -0.36 21.34
CA THR A 121 22.74 0.96 21.98
C THR A 121 21.37 1.63 21.99
N GLY A 122 20.35 0.97 21.43
CA GLY A 122 19.09 1.59 21.09
C GLY A 122 19.22 2.37 19.78
N GLY A 123 18.32 2.09 18.84
CA GLY A 123 18.39 2.60 17.47
C GLY A 123 18.18 1.47 16.47
N TYR A 124 18.35 1.77 15.19
CA TYR A 124 18.31 0.77 14.14
C TYR A 124 19.09 1.20 12.90
N VAL A 125 19.67 0.21 12.22
CA VAL A 125 20.17 0.36 10.86
C VAL A 125 19.16 -0.21 9.88
N ASN A 126 18.89 0.52 8.81
CA ASN A 126 18.26 -0.04 7.62
C ASN A 126 19.34 -0.36 6.59
N VAL A 127 19.34 -1.58 6.08
CA VAL A 127 20.19 -2.00 4.96
C VAL A 127 19.29 -2.38 3.79
N ASP A 128 19.56 -1.81 2.63
CA ASP A 128 18.83 -2.10 1.40
C ASP A 128 19.54 -3.21 0.64
N VAL A 129 18.84 -4.31 0.42
CA VAL A 129 19.35 -5.52 -0.22
C VAL A 129 18.63 -5.75 -1.54
N HIS A 130 19.40 -5.98 -2.58
CA HIS A 130 18.89 -6.30 -3.90
C HIS A 130 18.11 -7.63 -3.88
N MET A 131 16.88 -7.62 -4.35
CA MET A 131 16.00 -8.80 -4.31
C MET A 131 16.46 -10.01 -5.12
N ASN A 132 17.20 -9.82 -6.22
CA ASN A 132 17.61 -10.91 -7.10
C ASN A 132 19.05 -11.37 -6.82
N THR A 133 19.92 -10.44 -6.43
CA THR A 133 21.35 -10.73 -6.24
C THR A 133 21.76 -10.91 -4.78
N GLY A 134 20.93 -10.50 -3.82
CA GLY A 134 21.27 -10.58 -2.40
C GLY A 134 22.38 -9.64 -1.95
N LYS A 135 22.79 -8.68 -2.79
CA LYS A 135 23.82 -7.69 -2.45
C LYS A 135 23.22 -6.54 -1.65
N ALA A 136 23.93 -6.08 -0.62
CA ALA A 136 23.65 -4.79 0.01
C ALA A 136 23.96 -3.66 -0.99
N LEU A 137 23.14 -2.62 -1.01
CA LEU A 137 23.18 -1.52 -1.99
C LEU A 137 23.20 -0.12 -1.36
N ALA A 138 22.52 0.03 -0.24
CA ALA A 138 22.41 1.28 0.50
C ALA A 138 22.24 0.98 1.99
N TYR A 139 22.50 1.98 2.83
CA TYR A 139 22.21 1.89 4.25
C TYR A 139 21.83 3.25 4.84
N SER A 140 21.12 3.21 5.96
CA SER A 140 20.83 4.37 6.80
C SER A 140 20.86 3.96 8.27
N GLN A 141 21.49 4.76 9.11
CA GLN A 141 21.51 4.57 10.56
C GLN A 141 20.51 5.53 11.20
N GLU A 142 19.82 5.07 12.24
CA GLU A 142 18.96 5.90 13.09
C GLU A 142 19.28 5.57 14.56
N PRO A 143 20.24 6.28 15.17
CA PRO A 143 20.56 6.07 16.59
C PRO A 143 19.37 6.43 17.47
N ALA A 144 19.31 5.89 18.70
CA ALA A 144 18.20 6.18 19.64
C ALA A 144 18.00 7.68 19.92
N TYR A 145 19.05 8.49 19.81
CA TYR A 145 19.05 9.92 20.06
C TYR A 145 18.89 10.75 18.77
N SER A 146 18.61 10.12 17.62
CA SER A 146 18.54 10.81 16.33
C SER A 146 17.50 11.93 16.34
N ASN A 147 17.92 13.11 15.90
CA ASN A 147 17.04 14.26 15.72
C ASN A 147 16.74 14.52 14.23
N TYR A 148 17.30 13.68 13.34
CA TYR A 148 17.18 13.83 11.90
C TYR A 148 15.73 13.83 11.42
N ALA A 149 14.93 12.86 11.84
CA ALA A 149 13.52 12.78 11.45
C ALA A 149 12.73 14.01 11.92
N ALA A 150 13.00 14.51 13.14
CA ALA A 150 12.35 15.69 13.68
C ALA A 150 12.74 16.97 12.92
N ALA A 151 14.01 17.10 12.53
CA ALA A 151 14.48 18.21 11.70
C ALA A 151 13.84 18.19 10.30
N LEU A 152 13.74 17.01 9.68
CA LEU A 152 13.16 16.84 8.34
C LEU A 152 11.66 17.20 8.28
N LEU A 153 10.92 16.97 9.38
CA LEU A 153 9.50 17.28 9.50
C LEU A 153 9.18 18.77 9.70
N GLN A 154 10.20 19.62 9.81
CA GLN A 154 10.00 21.07 9.93
C GLN A 154 9.33 21.61 8.65
N SER A 155 8.21 22.31 8.84
CA SER A 155 7.39 22.84 7.74
C SER A 155 8.02 24.05 7.05
N ASP A 156 8.71 24.90 7.81
CA ASP A 156 9.43 26.05 7.29
C ASP A 156 10.76 25.62 6.66
N SER A 157 11.00 25.99 5.41
CA SER A 157 12.17 25.55 4.64
C SER A 157 13.48 26.08 5.21
N ASN A 158 13.50 27.31 5.74
CA ASN A 158 14.71 27.94 6.25
C ASN A 158 15.07 27.33 7.61
N LEU A 159 14.08 27.22 8.50
CA LEU A 159 14.27 26.55 9.79
C LEU A 159 14.62 25.08 9.62
N ARG A 160 14.07 24.41 8.60
CA ARG A 160 14.45 23.03 8.26
C ARG A 160 15.91 22.97 7.85
N SER A 161 16.35 23.84 6.94
CA SER A 161 17.75 23.87 6.50
C SER A 161 18.70 24.12 7.67
N GLU A 162 18.40 25.10 8.51
CA GLU A 162 19.17 25.44 9.71
C GLU A 162 19.23 24.26 10.70
N LYS A 163 18.08 23.65 11.03
CA LYS A 163 18.03 22.48 11.90
C LYS A 163 18.80 21.30 11.33
N MET A 164 18.72 21.08 10.02
CA MET A 164 19.46 19.98 9.39
C MET A 164 20.97 20.22 9.47
N HIS A 165 21.46 21.44 9.25
CA HIS A 165 22.88 21.76 9.47
C HIS A 165 23.33 21.50 10.90
N ILE A 166 22.51 21.87 11.88
CA ILE A 166 22.79 21.59 13.30
C ILE A 166 22.84 20.08 13.57
N VAL A 167 21.88 19.31 13.05
CA VAL A 167 21.85 17.84 13.19
C VAL A 167 23.07 17.20 12.53
N GLU A 168 23.51 17.73 11.38
CA GLU A 168 24.72 17.25 10.68
C GLU A 168 26.01 17.54 11.46
N GLY A 169 25.96 18.38 12.51
CA GLY A 169 27.11 18.78 13.30
C GLY A 169 27.78 20.07 12.81
N ASN A 170 27.11 20.86 11.96
CA ASN A 170 27.65 22.07 11.32
C ASN A 170 28.96 21.83 10.56
N ILE A 171 29.10 20.64 9.97
CA ILE A 171 30.28 20.26 9.18
C ILE A 171 30.30 20.97 7.83
N SER A 172 31.50 21.35 7.38
CA SER A 172 31.68 22.03 6.09
C SER A 172 31.48 21.07 4.91
N GLN A 173 31.28 21.62 3.70
CA GLN A 173 31.19 20.79 2.49
C GLN A 173 32.46 19.97 2.27
N GLU A 174 33.64 20.55 2.52
CA GLU A 174 34.93 19.85 2.38
C GLU A 174 35.05 18.67 3.36
N GLU A 175 34.59 18.85 4.60
CA GLU A 175 34.54 17.77 5.59
C GLU A 175 33.58 16.67 5.17
N LYS A 176 32.38 17.04 4.68
CA LYS A 176 31.41 16.09 4.11
C LYS A 176 32.04 15.26 2.99
N GLU A 177 32.74 15.91 2.07
CA GLU A 177 33.43 15.22 0.98
C GLU A 177 34.50 14.27 1.51
N GLN A 178 35.35 14.71 2.45
CA GLN A 178 36.40 13.87 3.04
C GLN A 178 35.84 12.60 3.69
N LEU A 179 34.74 12.75 4.44
CA LEU A 179 34.02 11.63 5.06
C LEU A 179 33.43 10.67 4.01
N ALA A 180 32.94 11.19 2.87
CA ALA A 180 32.34 10.37 1.82
C ALA A 180 33.36 9.57 0.99
N LEU A 181 34.63 10.02 0.90
CA LEU A 181 35.65 9.40 0.04
C LEU A 181 35.89 7.91 0.30
N PRO A 182 36.06 7.43 1.54
CA PRO A 182 36.24 6.03 1.82
C PRO A 182 35.05 5.19 1.34
N VAL A 183 33.83 5.70 1.50
CA VAL A 183 32.60 5.02 1.06
C VAL A 183 32.54 4.98 -0.46
N ILE A 184 32.77 6.09 -1.15
CA ILE A 184 32.81 6.17 -2.62
C ILE A 184 33.79 5.13 -3.18
N LYS A 185 35.00 5.05 -2.60
CA LYS A 185 36.04 4.10 -3.01
C LYS A 185 35.66 2.65 -2.72
N ALA A 186 35.11 2.37 -1.54
CA ALA A 186 34.68 1.02 -1.14
C ALA A 186 33.59 0.47 -2.05
N TRP A 187 32.71 1.35 -2.54
CA TRP A 187 31.63 1.01 -3.47
C TRP A 187 32.05 1.03 -4.96
N GLY A 188 33.33 1.22 -5.25
CA GLY A 188 33.88 1.13 -6.61
C GLY A 188 33.55 2.33 -7.50
N PHE A 189 33.22 3.48 -6.91
CA PHE A 189 33.03 4.73 -7.63
C PHE A 189 34.36 5.49 -7.76
N ASP A 190 34.51 6.20 -8.88
CA ASP A 190 35.67 7.02 -9.18
C ASP A 190 35.32 8.49 -8.93
N LYS A 191 35.97 9.14 -7.95
CA LYS A 191 35.72 10.55 -7.59
C LYS A 191 35.85 11.47 -8.81
N THR A 192 36.76 11.17 -9.75
CA THR A 192 37.03 12.04 -10.90
C THR A 192 35.87 12.14 -11.88
N LYS A 193 34.94 11.17 -11.85
CA LYS A 193 33.74 11.12 -12.70
C LYS A 193 32.50 11.70 -12.02
N LEU A 194 32.62 12.03 -10.73
CA LEU A 194 31.54 12.55 -9.91
C LEU A 194 31.61 14.07 -9.85
N GLN A 195 30.45 14.70 -9.94
CA GLN A 195 30.30 16.14 -9.76
C GLN A 195 29.41 16.41 -8.56
N VAL A 196 29.90 17.24 -7.63
CA VAL A 196 29.07 17.70 -6.51
C VAL A 196 27.95 18.56 -7.08
N THR A 197 26.71 18.21 -6.72
CA THR A 197 25.49 18.91 -7.17
C THR A 197 24.73 19.54 -6.01
N SER A 198 25.03 19.16 -4.76
CA SER A 198 24.54 19.84 -3.57
C SER A 198 25.19 21.22 -3.42
N GLY A 199 24.40 22.21 -3.00
CA GLY A 199 24.93 23.53 -2.64
C GLY A 199 25.79 23.49 -1.38
N ALA A 200 26.70 24.46 -1.22
CA ALA A 200 27.56 24.55 -0.03
C ALA A 200 26.76 24.69 1.27
N ASP A 201 25.63 25.41 1.21
CA ASP A 201 24.71 25.62 2.32
C ASP A 201 23.53 24.62 2.34
N GLU A 202 23.60 23.53 1.58
CA GLU A 202 22.59 22.47 1.63
C GLU A 202 22.98 21.37 2.63
N ALA A 203 21.99 20.86 3.34
CA ALA A 203 22.15 19.67 4.16
C ALA A 203 22.42 18.45 3.26
N GLY A 204 23.34 17.60 3.69
CA GLY A 204 23.78 16.40 2.98
C GLY A 204 24.88 16.70 1.97
N LEU A 205 25.22 15.67 1.20
CA LEU A 205 26.14 15.76 0.08
C LEU A 205 25.60 14.90 -1.06
N VAL A 206 25.53 15.48 -2.25
CA VAL A 206 25.02 14.79 -3.43
C VAL A 206 26.04 14.85 -4.56
N TYR A 207 26.50 13.68 -4.98
CA TYR A 207 27.29 13.54 -6.21
C TYR A 207 26.41 13.09 -7.36
N THR A 208 26.64 13.64 -8.56
CA THR A 208 26.04 13.16 -9.80
C THR A 208 27.12 12.52 -10.67
N ASP A 209 26.87 11.30 -11.14
CA ASP A 209 27.69 10.63 -12.15
C ASP A 209 27.10 10.90 -13.54
N ASN A 210 27.76 11.77 -14.30
CA ASN A 210 27.34 12.10 -15.67
C ASN A 210 27.68 11.00 -16.69
N SER A 211 28.50 10.00 -16.33
CA SER A 211 28.82 8.88 -17.21
C SER A 211 27.74 7.79 -17.22
N ARG A 212 26.92 7.72 -16.17
CA ARG A 212 25.84 6.74 -16.00
C ARG A 212 24.49 7.43 -16.09
N THR A 213 23.94 7.47 -17.30
CA THR A 213 22.65 8.12 -17.57
C THR A 213 21.68 7.21 -18.32
N ILE A 214 20.39 7.41 -18.06
CA ILE A 214 19.31 6.84 -18.84
C ILE A 214 18.35 7.95 -19.24
N ARG A 215 18.50 8.40 -20.48
CA ARG A 215 17.87 9.64 -20.99
C ARG A 215 18.22 10.82 -20.08
N ASP A 216 17.25 11.40 -19.39
CA ASP A 216 17.45 12.58 -18.55
C ASP A 216 17.71 12.21 -17.09
N SER A 217 17.55 10.93 -16.74
CA SER A 217 17.84 10.42 -15.42
C SER A 217 19.33 10.11 -15.28
N LYS A 218 19.95 10.64 -14.22
CA LYS A 218 21.38 10.48 -13.92
C LYS A 218 21.55 9.77 -12.60
N LEU A 219 22.59 8.95 -12.47
CA LEU A 219 22.92 8.33 -11.20
C LEU A 219 23.36 9.40 -10.19
N LYS A 220 22.73 9.42 -9.02
CA LYS A 220 23.11 10.24 -7.88
C LYS A 220 23.58 9.37 -6.72
N LEU A 221 24.60 9.83 -6.03
CA LEU A 221 25.07 9.27 -4.77
C LEU A 221 24.70 10.25 -3.68
N THR A 222 23.73 9.87 -2.85
CA THR A 222 23.21 10.73 -1.79
C THR A 222 23.82 10.30 -0.46
N PHE A 223 24.43 11.25 0.23
CA PHE A 223 24.94 11.09 1.58
C PHE A 223 24.16 12.00 2.53
N THR A 224 23.78 11.48 3.68
CA THR A 224 23.27 12.28 4.80
C THR A 224 24.17 12.12 6.00
N TYR A 225 24.22 13.15 6.83
CA TYR A 225 25.09 13.19 7.99
C TYR A 225 24.27 13.39 9.27
N GLU A 226 24.82 12.96 10.38
CA GLU A 226 24.31 13.27 11.72
C GLU A 226 25.52 13.28 12.66
N GLU A 227 25.65 14.34 13.47
CA GLU A 227 26.75 14.55 14.43
C GLU A 227 28.16 14.39 13.82
N GLY A 228 28.35 14.90 12.59
CA GLY A 228 29.64 14.84 11.90
C GLY A 228 30.01 13.45 11.35
N GLN A 229 29.07 12.50 11.32
CA GLN A 229 29.28 11.15 10.77
C GLN A 229 28.31 10.87 9.62
N ILE A 230 28.66 9.91 8.75
CA ILE A 230 27.77 9.48 7.67
C ILE A 230 26.62 8.67 8.27
N ARG A 231 25.42 9.24 8.18
CA ARG A 231 24.18 8.59 8.59
C ARG A 231 23.66 7.65 7.51
N SER A 232 23.67 8.07 6.25
CA SER A 232 23.20 7.24 5.14
C SER A 232 24.01 7.40 3.88
N PHE A 233 24.00 6.34 3.06
CA PHE A 233 24.52 6.33 1.70
C PHE A 233 23.54 5.60 0.79
N GLU A 234 23.12 6.25 -0.29
CA GLU A 234 22.17 5.70 -1.26
C GLU A 234 22.57 6.06 -2.70
N PRO A 235 22.98 5.08 -3.53
CA PRO A 235 23.16 5.25 -4.96
C PRO A 235 21.85 5.00 -5.71
N VAL A 236 21.24 6.05 -6.26
CA VAL A 236 19.94 5.94 -6.96
C VAL A 236 19.89 6.83 -8.21
N PHE A 237 19.20 6.36 -9.24
CA PHE A 237 18.93 7.19 -10.42
C PHE A 237 17.92 8.28 -10.08
N ALA A 238 18.32 9.53 -10.25
CA ALA A 238 17.47 10.67 -9.99
C ALA A 238 16.46 10.87 -11.11
N VAL A 239 15.21 11.08 -10.72
CA VAL A 239 14.13 11.39 -11.65
C VAL A 239 14.24 12.86 -12.08
N PRO A 240 14.09 13.16 -13.39
CA PRO A 240 14.12 14.53 -13.87
C PRO A 240 13.03 15.39 -13.22
N GLU A 241 13.34 16.66 -12.97
CA GLU A 241 12.40 17.61 -12.36
C GLU A 241 11.09 17.73 -13.14
N SER A 242 11.16 17.68 -14.47
CA SER A 242 9.98 17.69 -15.36
C SER A 242 9.01 16.54 -15.08
N HIS A 243 9.51 15.35 -14.74
CA HIS A 243 8.66 14.21 -14.36
C HIS A 243 8.10 14.39 -12.95
N SER A 244 8.92 14.84 -12.00
CA SER A 244 8.49 15.12 -10.63
C SER A 244 7.36 16.16 -10.60
N ASP A 245 7.44 17.21 -11.41
CA ASP A 245 6.39 18.23 -11.54
C ASP A 245 5.12 17.69 -12.18
N TYR A 246 5.26 16.83 -13.20
CA TYR A 246 4.13 16.11 -13.78
C TYR A 246 3.42 15.24 -12.74
N VAL A 247 4.17 14.44 -11.97
CA VAL A 247 3.60 13.57 -10.92
C VAL A 247 2.95 14.40 -9.82
N LYS A 248 3.55 15.51 -9.39
CA LYS A 248 2.94 16.42 -8.40
C LYS A 248 1.60 16.98 -8.89
N LYS A 249 1.52 17.43 -10.15
CA LYS A 249 0.28 17.94 -10.76
C LYS A 249 -0.80 16.86 -10.80
N GLU A 250 -0.48 15.66 -11.27
CA GLU A 250 -1.42 14.54 -11.32
C GLU A 250 -1.84 14.08 -9.92
N THR A 251 -0.91 14.05 -8.97
CA THR A 251 -1.18 13.71 -7.57
C THR A 251 -2.12 14.74 -6.94
N ASN A 252 -1.96 16.03 -7.21
CA ASN A 252 -2.88 17.05 -6.69
C ASN A 252 -4.27 16.92 -7.27
N LYS A 253 -4.40 16.67 -8.58
CA LYS A 253 -5.71 16.39 -9.21
C LYS A 253 -6.34 15.14 -8.60
N ALA A 254 -5.57 14.06 -8.44
CA ALA A 254 -6.02 12.81 -7.85
C ALA A 254 -6.48 13.01 -6.40
N LYS A 255 -5.71 13.74 -5.58
CA LYS A 255 -6.08 14.09 -4.21
C LYS A 255 -7.36 14.91 -4.18
N TRP A 256 -7.53 15.88 -5.07
CA TRP A 256 -8.74 16.70 -5.15
C TRP A 256 -9.95 15.88 -5.59
N LEU A 257 -9.83 15.10 -6.67
CA LEU A 257 -10.91 14.23 -7.16
C LEU A 257 -11.28 13.15 -6.14
N THR A 258 -10.30 12.57 -5.45
CA THR A 258 -10.56 11.55 -4.44
C THR A 258 -11.15 12.19 -3.19
N GLY A 259 -10.58 13.29 -2.69
CA GLY A 259 -11.11 13.99 -1.53
C GLY A 259 -12.54 14.47 -1.76
N LEU A 260 -12.78 15.17 -2.86
CA LEU A 260 -14.12 15.64 -3.21
C LEU A 260 -15.06 14.47 -3.49
N GLY A 261 -14.70 13.57 -4.40
CA GLY A 261 -15.56 12.47 -4.83
C GLY A 261 -15.88 11.53 -3.67
N TYR A 262 -14.87 11.07 -2.94
CA TYR A 262 -15.07 10.15 -1.83
C TYR A 262 -15.80 10.83 -0.66
N ALA A 263 -15.36 12.00 -0.19
CA ALA A 263 -15.97 12.63 0.98
C ALA A 263 -17.39 13.14 0.68
N LEU A 264 -17.60 13.81 -0.45
CA LEU A 264 -18.91 14.36 -0.81
C LEU A 264 -19.93 13.25 -1.08
N LEU A 265 -19.57 12.22 -1.87
CA LEU A 265 -20.49 11.13 -2.15
C LEU A 265 -20.76 10.28 -0.91
N THR A 266 -19.73 9.97 -0.11
CA THR A 266 -19.92 9.24 1.15
C THR A 266 -20.80 10.02 2.11
N PHE A 267 -20.62 11.34 2.22
CA PHE A 267 -21.46 12.19 3.04
C PHE A 267 -22.91 12.21 2.55
N ALA A 268 -23.13 12.46 1.25
CA ALA A 268 -24.47 12.49 0.67
C ALA A 268 -25.19 11.14 0.82
N LEU A 269 -24.52 10.03 0.50
CA LEU A 269 -25.06 8.68 0.67
C LEU A 269 -25.28 8.34 2.15
N GLY A 270 -24.42 8.80 3.05
CA GLY A 270 -24.59 8.64 4.49
C GLY A 270 -25.84 9.35 5.01
N VAL A 271 -26.06 10.61 4.61
CA VAL A 271 -27.27 11.37 4.95
C VAL A 271 -28.52 10.68 4.40
N LEU A 272 -28.50 10.26 3.12
CA LEU A 272 -29.61 9.53 2.52
C LEU A 272 -29.90 8.21 3.25
N ALA A 273 -28.87 7.45 3.59
CA ALA A 273 -29.00 6.21 4.34
C ALA A 273 -29.69 6.43 5.69
N ILE A 274 -29.31 7.48 6.42
CA ILE A 274 -29.97 7.84 7.70
C ILE A 274 -31.43 8.22 7.46
N ILE A 275 -31.72 9.13 6.52
CA ILE A 275 -33.10 9.56 6.21
C ILE A 275 -33.96 8.36 5.84
N TYR A 276 -33.53 7.52 4.91
CA TYR A 276 -34.30 6.35 4.48
C TYR A 276 -34.43 5.30 5.58
N SER A 277 -33.43 5.12 6.45
CA SER A 277 -33.56 4.23 7.61
C SER A 277 -34.67 4.67 8.57
N ILE A 278 -34.85 5.99 8.74
CA ILE A 278 -35.92 6.57 9.56
C ILE A 278 -37.28 6.42 8.86
N LEU A 279 -37.36 6.80 7.58
CA LEU A 279 -38.61 6.75 6.81
C LEU A 279 -39.14 5.33 6.63
N THR A 280 -38.25 4.33 6.55
CA THR A 280 -38.62 2.93 6.34
C THR A 280 -38.61 2.09 7.63
N ARG A 281 -38.45 2.72 8.80
CA ARG A 281 -38.30 2.03 10.10
C ARG A 281 -39.39 0.99 10.40
N GLN A 282 -40.61 1.18 9.90
CA GLN A 282 -41.74 0.26 10.09
C GLN A 282 -41.56 -1.07 9.34
N HIS A 283 -40.78 -1.07 8.25
CA HIS A 283 -40.56 -2.24 7.41
C HIS A 283 -39.20 -2.92 7.69
N THR A 284 -38.37 -2.32 8.55
CA THR A 284 -36.97 -2.73 8.74
C THR A 284 -36.73 -3.49 10.04
N SER A 285 -35.73 -4.38 10.03
CA SER A 285 -35.19 -5.01 11.24
C SER A 285 -33.79 -4.46 11.54
N PHE A 286 -33.68 -3.68 12.62
CA PHE A 286 -32.41 -3.07 13.06
C PHE A 286 -31.37 -4.12 13.51
N LYS A 287 -31.80 -5.25 14.06
CA LYS A 287 -30.91 -6.28 14.63
C LYS A 287 -29.99 -6.92 13.59
N ARG A 288 -30.42 -7.05 12.34
CA ARG A 288 -29.65 -7.76 11.29
C ARG A 288 -28.51 -6.92 10.71
N GLY A 289 -28.67 -5.60 10.64
CA GLY A 289 -27.62 -4.70 10.17
C GLY A 289 -26.39 -4.73 11.09
N ILE A 290 -26.60 -4.93 12.39
CA ILE A 290 -25.53 -4.91 13.40
C ILE A 290 -24.47 -5.99 13.09
N PHE A 291 -24.89 -7.22 12.78
CA PHE A 291 -23.94 -8.32 12.54
C PHE A 291 -22.98 -8.02 11.39
N LEU A 292 -23.51 -7.62 10.23
CA LEU A 292 -22.70 -7.33 9.04
C LEU A 292 -21.79 -6.11 9.25
N SER A 293 -22.29 -5.08 9.93
CA SER A 293 -21.50 -3.89 10.26
C SER A 293 -20.38 -4.20 11.26
N VAL A 294 -20.65 -4.96 12.32
CA VAL A 294 -19.63 -5.40 13.27
C VAL A 294 -18.59 -6.28 12.58
N PHE A 295 -19.02 -7.22 11.72
CA PHE A 295 -18.10 -8.05 10.94
C PHE A 295 -17.20 -7.19 10.04
N TYR A 296 -17.76 -6.24 9.31
CA TYR A 296 -17.00 -5.28 8.51
C TYR A 296 -15.97 -4.51 9.35
N PHE A 297 -16.37 -4.01 10.53
CA PHE A 297 -15.47 -3.30 11.42
C PHE A 297 -14.29 -4.16 11.87
N VAL A 298 -14.55 -5.40 12.32
CA VAL A 298 -13.50 -6.32 12.77
C VAL A 298 -12.52 -6.63 11.64
N VAL A 299 -13.02 -6.98 10.44
CA VAL A 299 -12.15 -7.26 9.28
C VAL A 299 -11.33 -6.03 8.90
N SER A 300 -11.95 -4.84 8.92
CA SER A 300 -11.26 -3.58 8.60
C SER A 300 -10.15 -3.27 9.61
N MET A 301 -10.39 -3.50 10.90
CA MET A 301 -9.39 -3.32 11.95
C MET A 301 -8.25 -4.34 11.84
N LEU A 302 -8.54 -5.62 11.56
CA LEU A 302 -7.52 -6.64 11.32
C LEU A 302 -6.64 -6.27 10.11
N SER A 303 -7.24 -5.74 9.05
CA SER A 303 -6.50 -5.24 7.89
C SER A 303 -5.59 -4.07 8.26
N ALA A 304 -6.05 -3.14 9.10
CA ALA A 304 -5.21 -2.05 9.60
C ALA A 304 -4.05 -2.57 10.48
N ILE A 305 -4.29 -3.59 11.31
CA ILE A 305 -3.26 -4.23 12.15
C ILE A 305 -2.19 -4.93 11.30
N ASN A 306 -2.57 -5.59 10.20
CA ASN A 306 -1.63 -6.24 9.27
C ASN A 306 -0.63 -5.26 8.65
N MET A 307 -0.84 -3.96 8.80
CA MET A 307 -0.04 -2.88 8.24
C MET A 307 0.90 -2.22 9.24
N LEU A 308 0.84 -2.65 10.51
CA LEU A 308 1.83 -2.30 11.52
C LEU A 308 3.29 -2.44 11.04
N PRO A 309 3.70 -3.50 10.31
CA PRO A 309 5.08 -3.63 9.86
C PRO A 309 5.51 -2.50 8.92
N VAL A 310 4.62 -2.03 8.05
CA VAL A 310 4.91 -0.96 7.10
C VAL A 310 5.01 0.38 7.83
N PHE A 311 4.07 0.69 8.72
CA PHE A 311 4.15 1.93 9.51
C PHE A 311 5.42 1.97 10.36
N LYS A 312 5.76 0.84 10.99
CA LYS A 312 7.05 0.71 11.70
C LYS A 312 8.22 1.00 10.76
N SER A 313 8.25 0.40 9.57
CA SER A 313 9.31 0.63 8.58
C SER A 313 9.42 2.08 8.08
N GLN A 314 8.36 2.88 8.25
CA GLN A 314 8.35 4.31 7.93
C GLN A 314 8.76 5.19 9.13
N GLY A 315 9.16 4.58 10.24
CA GLY A 315 9.60 5.31 11.44
C GLY A 315 8.46 5.68 12.39
N LEU A 316 7.21 5.27 12.11
CA LEU A 316 6.10 5.44 13.07
C LEU A 316 6.24 4.40 14.18
N SER A 317 6.62 4.86 15.37
CA SER A 317 6.71 4.06 16.59
C SER A 317 6.04 4.75 17.77
N GLY A 318 5.87 4.02 18.88
CA GLY A 318 5.34 4.55 20.15
C GLY A 318 4.02 5.30 20.01
N ALA A 319 3.98 6.52 20.57
CA ALA A 319 2.77 7.34 20.68
C ALA A 319 2.20 7.76 19.31
N GLY A 320 3.04 8.03 18.31
CA GLY A 320 2.58 8.44 16.97
C GLY A 320 1.82 7.32 16.27
N LEU A 321 2.32 6.08 16.37
CA LEU A 321 1.64 4.90 15.86
C LEU A 321 0.31 4.68 16.58
N GLN A 322 0.29 4.76 17.91
CA GLN A 322 -0.93 4.60 18.71
C GLN A 322 -1.99 5.66 18.32
N PHE A 323 -1.60 6.91 18.18
CA PHE A 323 -2.47 8.00 17.76
C PHE A 323 -3.07 7.76 16.37
N ALA A 324 -2.25 7.34 15.39
CA ALA A 324 -2.72 7.00 14.05
C ALA A 324 -3.74 5.86 14.06
N PHE A 325 -3.53 4.82 14.88
CA PHE A 325 -4.49 3.72 15.04
C PHE A 325 -5.79 4.15 15.70
N ILE A 326 -5.75 5.06 16.67
CA ILE A 326 -6.96 5.62 17.29
C ILE A 326 -7.78 6.39 16.26
N ILE A 327 -7.14 7.30 15.50
CA ILE A 327 -7.82 8.03 14.42
C ILE A 327 -8.40 7.08 13.38
N GLN A 328 -7.62 6.10 12.91
CA GLN A 328 -8.08 5.10 11.96
C GLN A 328 -9.27 4.31 12.50
N GLY A 329 -9.26 3.93 13.78
CA GLY A 329 -10.35 3.24 14.44
C GLY A 329 -11.63 4.08 14.48
N ILE A 330 -11.53 5.37 14.83
CA ILE A 330 -12.66 6.31 14.83
C ILE A 330 -13.24 6.46 13.44
N LEU A 331 -12.40 6.69 12.42
CA LEU A 331 -12.87 6.80 11.04
C LEU A 331 -13.53 5.51 10.54
N THR A 332 -12.95 4.35 10.87
CA THR A 332 -13.51 3.03 10.50
C THR A 332 -14.85 2.80 11.21
N LEU A 333 -14.99 3.23 12.46
CA LEU A 333 -16.24 3.16 13.22
C LEU A 333 -17.32 4.04 12.56
N LEU A 334 -17.00 5.28 12.18
CA LEU A 334 -17.92 6.16 11.47
C LEU A 334 -18.40 5.54 10.15
N MET A 335 -17.48 4.99 9.36
CA MET A 335 -17.83 4.28 8.12
C MET A 335 -18.71 3.05 8.38
N THR A 336 -18.46 2.33 9.48
CA THR A 336 -19.27 1.19 9.90
C THR A 336 -20.69 1.60 10.26
N VAL A 337 -20.86 2.73 10.96
CA VAL A 337 -22.17 3.29 11.30
C VAL A 337 -22.93 3.72 10.04
N LEU A 338 -22.26 4.35 9.07
CA LEU A 338 -22.88 4.69 7.78
C LEU A 338 -23.30 3.44 7.00
N LEU A 339 -22.44 2.41 6.97
CA LEU A 339 -22.77 1.12 6.36
C LEU A 339 -23.98 0.47 7.03
N TYR A 340 -24.06 0.52 8.36
CA TYR A 340 -25.21 0.03 9.12
C TYR A 340 -26.51 0.71 8.67
N PHE A 341 -26.54 2.05 8.63
CA PHE A 341 -27.72 2.77 8.16
C PHE A 341 -28.07 2.48 6.71
N SER A 342 -27.06 2.26 5.86
CA SER A 342 -27.28 1.88 4.46
C SER A 342 -27.94 0.51 4.34
N LEU A 343 -27.49 -0.48 5.12
CA LEU A 343 -28.10 -1.82 5.18
C LEU A 343 -29.53 -1.78 5.71
N VAL A 344 -29.78 -0.99 6.76
CA VAL A 344 -31.09 -0.80 7.38
C VAL A 344 -32.04 -0.10 6.40
N GLY A 345 -31.66 1.07 5.88
CA GLY A 345 -32.47 1.84 4.94
C GLY A 345 -32.74 1.09 3.63
N GLY A 346 -31.74 0.41 3.08
CA GLY A 346 -31.88 -0.42 1.89
C GLY A 346 -32.89 -1.54 2.11
N ASN A 347 -32.76 -2.32 3.19
CA ASN A 347 -33.70 -3.40 3.50
C ASN A 347 -35.15 -2.89 3.68
N GLY A 348 -35.33 -1.73 4.32
CA GLY A 348 -36.64 -1.11 4.47
C GLY A 348 -37.27 -0.68 3.15
N LEU A 349 -36.46 -0.12 2.24
CA LEU A 349 -36.91 0.29 0.91
C LEU A 349 -37.37 -0.92 0.09
N TRP A 350 -36.59 -2.00 0.06
CA TRP A 350 -36.94 -3.23 -0.64
C TRP A 350 -38.24 -3.84 -0.10
N ARG A 351 -38.40 -3.87 1.23
CA ARG A 351 -39.60 -4.41 1.86
C ARG A 351 -40.84 -3.58 1.66
N LYS A 352 -40.70 -2.25 1.56
CA LYS A 352 -41.81 -1.36 1.19
C LYS A 352 -42.34 -1.68 -0.22
N LEU A 353 -41.47 -2.16 -1.11
CA LEU A 353 -41.84 -2.64 -2.44
C LEU A 353 -42.30 -4.12 -2.46
N GLY A 354 -42.50 -4.73 -1.29
CA GLY A 354 -42.90 -6.13 -1.18
C GLY A 354 -41.78 -7.13 -1.54
N ILE A 355 -40.53 -6.69 -1.59
CA ILE A 355 -39.37 -7.54 -1.93
C ILE A 355 -38.62 -7.88 -0.64
N ASN A 356 -38.35 -9.17 -0.41
CA ASN A 356 -37.49 -9.61 0.69
C ASN A 356 -36.07 -9.90 0.17
N PRO A 357 -35.09 -8.98 0.36
CA PRO A 357 -33.72 -9.20 -0.11
C PRO A 357 -32.98 -10.28 0.70
N TRP A 358 -33.53 -10.67 1.86
CA TRP A 358 -32.94 -11.66 2.76
C TRP A 358 -33.99 -12.69 3.17
N ALA A 359 -34.20 -13.69 2.31
CA ALA A 359 -35.11 -14.81 2.55
C ALA A 359 -34.81 -15.48 3.89
N ARG A 360 -35.86 -15.78 4.67
CA ARG A 360 -35.68 -16.43 5.98
C ARG A 360 -35.59 -17.93 5.80
N ALA A 361 -34.74 -18.60 6.58
CA ALA A 361 -34.67 -20.06 6.64
C ALA A 361 -36.00 -20.75 7.03
N LYS A 362 -36.97 -19.99 7.54
CA LYS A 362 -38.33 -20.46 7.87
C LYS A 362 -39.40 -20.04 6.84
N GLU A 363 -39.02 -19.42 5.73
CA GLU A 363 -39.91 -19.13 4.60
C GLU A 363 -39.78 -20.28 3.57
N LEU A 364 -40.91 -20.80 3.09
CA LEU A 364 -41.08 -22.10 2.41
C LEU A 364 -40.37 -22.31 1.06
N ASP A 365 -39.53 -21.37 0.59
CA ASP A 365 -38.90 -21.39 -0.74
C ASP A 365 -37.36 -21.20 -0.66
N THR A 366 -36.70 -22.05 0.14
CA THR A 366 -35.36 -21.77 0.66
C THR A 366 -34.19 -22.24 -0.23
N GLU A 367 -34.38 -23.16 -1.18
CA GLU A 367 -33.26 -23.73 -1.94
C GLU A 367 -32.71 -22.83 -3.05
N ASN A 368 -33.56 -22.20 -3.86
CA ASN A 368 -33.11 -21.35 -4.98
C ASN A 368 -32.76 -19.91 -4.56
N THR A 369 -33.25 -19.47 -3.41
CA THR A 369 -33.16 -18.06 -2.97
C THR A 369 -31.84 -17.74 -2.25
N CYS A 370 -31.18 -18.76 -1.69
CA CYS A 370 -29.93 -18.59 -0.94
C CYS A 370 -28.75 -18.21 -1.86
N PHE A 371 -28.69 -18.75 -3.08
CA PHE A 371 -27.62 -18.47 -4.04
C PHE A 371 -27.68 -17.04 -4.59
N THR A 372 -28.89 -16.49 -4.80
CA THR A 372 -29.08 -15.13 -5.31
C THR A 372 -28.78 -14.07 -4.25
N ALA A 373 -29.14 -14.32 -2.98
CA ALA A 373 -28.83 -13.43 -1.88
C ALA A 373 -27.31 -13.28 -1.70
N CYS A 374 -26.54 -14.37 -1.80
CA CYS A 374 -25.09 -14.32 -1.66
C CYS A 374 -24.38 -13.59 -2.81
N SER A 375 -24.89 -13.73 -4.04
CA SER A 375 -24.42 -12.91 -5.17
C SER A 375 -24.63 -11.41 -4.89
N GLN A 376 -25.81 -11.00 -4.39
CA GLN A 376 -26.09 -9.58 -4.10
C GLN A 376 -25.26 -9.00 -2.95
N VAL A 377 -24.88 -9.81 -1.95
CA VAL A 377 -23.94 -9.38 -0.88
C VAL A 377 -22.56 -9.11 -1.44
N ILE A 378 -22.08 -9.98 -2.33
CA ILE A 378 -20.80 -9.81 -2.99
C ILE A 378 -20.82 -8.55 -3.87
N TYR A 379 -21.90 -8.30 -4.63
CA TYR A 379 -22.04 -7.08 -5.42
C TYR A 379 -22.21 -5.80 -4.58
N GLY A 380 -22.98 -5.85 -3.49
CA GLY A 380 -23.19 -4.71 -2.57
C GLY A 380 -21.93 -4.35 -1.79
N LEU A 381 -21.19 -5.35 -1.29
CA LEU A 381 -19.87 -5.13 -0.68
C LEU A 381 -18.86 -4.62 -1.72
N SER A 382 -18.91 -5.11 -2.97
CA SER A 382 -18.04 -4.61 -4.04
C SER A 382 -18.34 -3.15 -4.40
N PHE A 383 -19.62 -2.75 -4.44
CA PHE A 383 -20.04 -1.38 -4.75
C PHE A 383 -19.75 -0.39 -3.60
N CYS A 384 -19.96 -0.79 -2.35
CA CYS A 384 -19.62 0.02 -1.17
C CYS A 384 -18.10 0.05 -0.89
N SER A 385 -17.35 -0.97 -1.33
CA SER A 385 -15.90 -0.99 -1.16
C SER A 385 -15.17 0.03 -2.04
N GLY A 386 -15.84 0.67 -3.00
CA GLY A 386 -15.42 1.90 -3.68
C GLY A 386 -13.91 2.03 -3.82
N TYR A 387 -13.25 1.00 -4.35
CA TYR A 387 -11.79 0.95 -4.48
C TYR A 387 -11.40 1.89 -5.63
N SER A 388 -11.26 3.17 -5.31
CA SER A 388 -10.60 4.14 -6.18
C SER A 388 -9.08 4.09 -5.88
N PRO A 389 -8.23 3.74 -6.86
CA PRO A 389 -6.79 3.55 -6.65
C PRO A 389 -6.01 4.85 -6.36
N SER A 390 -6.67 5.99 -6.23
CA SER A 390 -6.04 7.30 -6.41
C SER A 390 -5.59 8.01 -5.12
N PHE A 391 -5.87 7.45 -3.93
CA PHE A 391 -5.22 7.86 -2.67
C PHE A 391 -4.09 6.92 -2.24
N THR A 392 -3.79 5.92 -3.07
CA THR A 392 -3.19 4.65 -2.68
C THR A 392 -1.74 4.53 -3.14
N LEU A 393 -1.05 5.64 -3.36
CA LEU A 393 0.28 5.65 -3.99
C LEU A 393 1.46 5.83 -3.02
N TYR A 394 1.22 6.05 -1.72
CA TYR A 394 2.32 6.17 -0.74
C TYR A 394 2.35 5.10 0.36
N LEU A 395 1.33 4.23 0.48
CA LEU A 395 1.26 3.31 1.63
C LEU A 395 0.85 1.86 1.34
N ILE A 396 0.35 1.50 0.14
CA ILE A 396 -0.58 0.36 0.05
C ILE A 396 -0.33 -0.61 -1.14
N ARG A 397 0.83 -0.59 -1.80
CA ARG A 397 1.19 -1.64 -2.79
C ARG A 397 1.13 -3.08 -2.23
N PRO A 398 1.45 -3.39 -0.94
CA PRO A 398 1.32 -4.75 -0.41
C PRO A 398 -0.12 -5.20 -0.11
N TYR A 399 -1.12 -4.30 -0.09
CA TYR A 399 -2.51 -4.70 0.23
C TYR A 399 -3.21 -5.36 -0.94
N ILE A 400 -2.80 -5.08 -2.18
CA ILE A 400 -3.49 -5.58 -3.38
C ILE A 400 -3.25 -7.09 -3.55
N LEU A 401 -2.05 -7.60 -3.24
CA LEU A 401 -1.79 -9.04 -3.25
C LEU A 401 -2.43 -9.76 -2.04
N GLY A 402 -2.34 -9.17 -0.84
CA GLY A 402 -2.90 -9.77 0.37
C GLY A 402 -4.43 -9.88 0.33
N LEU A 403 -5.13 -8.82 -0.10
CA LEU A 403 -6.59 -8.81 -0.19
C LEU A 403 -7.10 -9.75 -1.29
N ARG A 404 -6.38 -9.86 -2.43
CA ARG A 404 -6.73 -10.80 -3.51
C ARG A 404 -6.62 -12.26 -3.04
N GLN A 405 -5.56 -12.58 -2.30
CA GLN A 405 -5.34 -13.93 -1.76
C GLN A 405 -6.31 -14.24 -0.61
N MET A 406 -6.67 -13.25 0.19
CA MET A 406 -7.65 -13.38 1.27
C MET A 406 -9.09 -13.47 0.77
N LEU A 407 -9.47 -12.73 -0.28
CA LEU A 407 -10.77 -12.89 -0.96
C LEU A 407 -10.89 -14.24 -1.65
N HIS A 408 -9.81 -14.77 -2.23
CA HIS A 408 -9.77 -16.13 -2.77
C HIS A 408 -9.95 -17.18 -1.65
N SER A 409 -9.25 -17.02 -0.53
CA SER A 409 -9.37 -17.92 0.62
C SER A 409 -10.75 -17.83 1.30
N LEU A 410 -11.35 -16.64 1.35
CA LEU A 410 -12.71 -16.45 1.85
C LEU A 410 -13.75 -17.06 0.91
N LEU A 411 -13.59 -16.91 -0.41
CA LEU A 411 -14.43 -17.63 -1.39
C LEU A 411 -14.32 -19.14 -1.22
N ILE A 412 -13.11 -19.67 -0.98
CA ILE A 412 -12.88 -21.11 -0.76
C ILE A 412 -13.46 -21.59 0.58
N ILE A 413 -13.22 -20.87 1.67
CA ILE A 413 -13.75 -21.21 3.01
C ILE A 413 -15.28 -21.15 3.00
N TRP A 414 -15.87 -20.18 2.29
CA TRP A 414 -17.31 -20.03 2.18
C TRP A 414 -17.93 -21.09 1.26
N TYR A 415 -17.22 -21.53 0.20
CA TYR A 415 -17.60 -22.68 -0.63
C TYR A 415 -17.54 -24.01 0.16
N ILE A 416 -16.49 -24.20 0.97
CA ILE A 416 -16.30 -25.38 1.82
C ILE A 416 -17.36 -25.45 2.94
N LEU A 417 -17.67 -24.32 3.60
CA LEU A 417 -18.71 -24.26 4.63
C LEU A 417 -20.12 -24.43 4.03
N GLY A 418 -20.37 -23.94 2.82
CA GLY A 418 -21.63 -24.17 2.08
C GLY A 418 -21.84 -25.64 1.68
N CYS A 419 -20.79 -26.34 1.28
CA CYS A 419 -20.85 -27.79 1.02
C CYS A 419 -20.99 -28.63 2.29
N CYS A 420 -20.35 -28.23 3.40
CA CYS A 420 -20.38 -28.97 4.65
C CYS A 420 -21.77 -28.94 5.32
N GLN A 421 -22.47 -27.80 5.24
CA GLN A 421 -23.84 -27.68 5.75
C GLN A 421 -24.84 -28.53 4.94
N SER A 422 -24.60 -28.72 3.65
CA SER A 422 -25.44 -29.53 2.76
C SER A 422 -25.21 -31.04 2.92
N CYS A 423 -24.08 -31.47 3.50
CA CYS A 423 -23.79 -32.88 3.81
C CYS A 423 -24.25 -33.29 5.23
N LEU A 424 -24.45 -32.34 6.14
CA LEU A 424 -24.88 -32.61 7.53
C LEU A 424 -26.40 -32.78 7.68
N ASP A 425 -27.19 -32.21 6.77
CA ASP A 425 -28.63 -32.49 6.66
C ASP A 425 -28.86 -33.71 5.77
N GLY A 426 -28.62 -34.90 6.34
CA GLY A 426 -28.80 -36.20 5.69
C GLY A 426 -30.21 -36.41 5.13
N ARG A 427 -30.41 -36.05 3.85
CA ARG A 427 -31.53 -36.47 3.02
C ARG A 427 -31.03 -36.98 1.67
N TYR A 428 -30.24 -38.05 1.73
CA TYR A 428 -30.09 -39.01 0.63
C TYR A 428 -30.03 -40.42 1.22
N PHE A 429 -31.22 -40.93 1.57
CA PHE A 429 -31.72 -42.25 1.20
C PHE A 429 -33.23 -42.13 1.00
#